data_AF-A0A553IH18-F1
#
_entry.id   AF-A0A553IH18-F1
#
_cell.length_a   1.000
_cell.length_b   1.000
_cell.length_c   1.000
_cell.angle_alpha   90.00
_cell.angle_beta   90.00
_cell.angle_gamma   90.00
#
_symmetry.space_group_name_H-M   'P 1'
#
loop_
_entity.id
_entity.type
_entity.pdbx_description
1 polymer ?
#
loop_
_entity_poly.entity_id
_entity_poly.type
_entity_poly.pdbx_seq_one_letter_code
_entity_poly.pdbx_strand_id
1 'polypeptide(L)'
;MAFDLLDFTKKLESQLENEDLYVTHVFIAYKVMMYYENNIGQITEAVKPTLLEIIQEIYEIYTQNDDVELLDSLVSQKIQSL
;
A
#
# COMPACT_ATOMS: atom_id res chain seq x y z
N MET A 1 -15.10 -12.22 4.50
CA MET A 1 -13.77 -12.55 5.07
C MET A 1 -13.04 -11.24 5.24
N ALA A 2 -12.54 -10.97 6.45
CA ALA A 2 -11.73 -9.79 6.73
C ALA A 2 -10.37 -9.95 6.02
N PHE A 3 -9.82 -8.84 5.53
CA PHE A 3 -8.48 -8.80 4.99
C PHE A 3 -7.47 -9.25 6.07
N ASP A 4 -6.71 -10.31 5.79
CA ASP A 4 -5.72 -10.82 6.73
C ASP A 4 -4.39 -10.08 6.52
N LEU A 5 -4.26 -8.95 7.22
CA LEU A 5 -3.08 -8.09 7.22
C LEU A 5 -1.81 -8.91 7.49
N LEU A 6 -1.90 -9.97 8.30
CA LEU A 6 -0.78 -10.80 8.70
C LEU A 6 -0.19 -11.58 7.51
N ASP A 7 -1.06 -12.16 6.68
CA ASP A 7 -0.65 -12.93 5.49
C ASP A 7 -0.10 -12.01 4.39
N PHE A 8 -0.63 -10.81 4.29
CA PHE A 8 -0.09 -9.79 3.39
C PHE A 8 1.30 -9.33 3.84
N THR A 9 1.48 -9.06 5.14
CA THR A 9 2.79 -8.66 5.70
C THR A 9 3.86 -9.74 5.53
N LYS A 10 3.51 -11.03 5.65
CA LYS A 10 4.44 -12.15 5.43
C LYS A 10 4.89 -12.28 3.98
N LYS A 11 3.97 -12.06 3.03
CA LYS A 11 4.31 -12.08 1.60
C LYS A 11 5.27 -10.95 1.22
N LEU A 12 5.05 -9.77 1.80
CA LEU A 12 5.96 -8.63 1.63
C LEU A 12 7.32 -8.85 2.27
N GLU A 13 7.37 -9.46 3.45
CA GLU A 13 8.61 -9.76 4.18
C GLU A 13 9.55 -10.62 3.34
N SER A 14 9.01 -11.68 2.75
CA SER A 14 9.78 -12.58 1.87
C SER A 14 10.25 -11.92 0.56
N GLN A 15 9.66 -10.80 0.14
CA GLN A 15 10.05 -10.07 -1.07
C GLN A 15 11.06 -8.95 -0.77
N LEU A 16 11.09 -8.45 0.46
CA LEU A 16 11.80 -7.24 0.87
C LEU A 16 12.95 -7.47 1.86
N GLU A 17 13.25 -8.72 2.24
CA GLU A 17 14.41 -9.10 3.06
C GLU A 17 15.77 -8.59 2.54
N ASN A 18 15.85 -8.09 1.30
CA ASN A 18 17.05 -7.49 0.72
C ASN A 18 17.11 -5.95 0.78
N GLU A 19 16.04 -5.27 1.18
CA GLU A 19 15.99 -3.80 1.25
C GLU A 19 15.64 -3.36 2.67
N ASP A 20 16.46 -2.50 3.28
CA ASP A 20 16.23 -1.79 4.56
C ASP A 20 14.92 -0.94 4.56
N LEU A 21 14.11 -1.05 3.51
CA LEU A 21 12.87 -0.34 3.23
C LEU A 21 11.62 -1.20 3.48
N TYR A 22 11.76 -2.43 4.01
CA TYR A 22 10.65 -3.31 4.38
C TYR A 22 9.56 -2.60 5.20
N VAL A 23 9.99 -1.84 6.21
CA VAL A 23 9.08 -1.08 7.09
C VAL A 23 8.32 -0.02 6.31
N THR A 24 8.97 0.66 5.37
CA THR A 24 8.34 1.67 4.49
C THR A 24 7.27 1.05 3.62
N HIS A 25 7.54 -0.10 3.01
CA HIS A 25 6.58 -0.76 2.13
C HIS A 25 5.35 -1.26 2.88
N VAL A 26 5.53 -1.84 4.07
CA VAL A 26 4.43 -2.25 4.95
C VAL A 26 3.59 -1.04 5.39
N PHE A 27 4.25 0.07 5.72
CA PHE A 27 3.57 1.31 6.12
C PHE A 27 2.72 1.88 4.98
N ILE A 28 3.26 1.94 3.77
CA ILE A 28 2.55 2.39 2.57
C ILE A 28 1.35 1.48 2.29
N ALA A 29 1.56 0.16 2.31
CA ALA A 29 0.48 -0.79 2.08
C ALA A 29 -0.67 -0.64 3.09
N TYR A 30 -0.34 -0.52 4.37
CA TYR A 30 -1.31 -0.28 5.42
C TYR A 30 -2.11 1.01 5.17
N LYS A 31 -1.44 2.11 4.81
CA LYS A 31 -2.09 3.40 4.49
C LYS A 31 -3.05 3.29 3.31
N VAL A 32 -2.62 2.65 2.22
CA VAL A 32 -3.46 2.42 1.02
C VAL A 32 -4.69 1.61 1.37
N MET A 33 -4.51 0.48 2.08
CA MET A 33 -5.61 -0.41 2.44
C MET A 33 -6.60 0.26 3.38
N MET A 34 -6.11 0.92 4.43
CA MET A 34 -6.95 1.68 5.36
C MET A 34 -7.71 2.80 4.67
N TYR A 35 -7.07 3.54 3.76
CA TYR A 35 -7.75 4.60 3.03
C TYR A 35 -8.85 4.03 2.12
N TYR A 36 -8.57 2.94 1.40
CA TYR A 36 -9.56 2.28 0.55
C TYR A 36 -10.77 1.78 1.36
N GLU A 37 -10.54 1.08 2.48
CA GLU A 37 -11.61 0.55 3.32
C GLU A 37 -12.48 1.65 3.95
N ASN A 38 -11.88 2.78 4.33
CA ASN A 38 -12.59 3.89 4.96
C ASN A 38 -13.35 4.79 3.97
N ASN A 39 -12.91 4.86 2.70
CA ASN A 39 -13.47 5.83 1.73
C ASN A 39 -14.21 5.20 0.55
N ILE A 40 -13.86 3.97 0.16
CA ILE A 40 -14.46 3.29 -1.00
C ILE A 40 -15.31 2.10 -0.53
N GLY A 41 -14.71 1.17 0.20
CA GLY A 41 -15.42 -0.02 0.69
C GLY A 41 -14.50 -1.21 0.94
N GLN A 42 -15.10 -2.38 1.17
CA GLN A 42 -14.35 -3.57 1.56
C GLN A 42 -13.35 -4.02 0.48
N ILE A 43 -12.14 -4.41 0.90
CA ILE A 43 -11.16 -5.04 0.00
C ILE A 43 -11.64 -6.45 -0.38
N THR A 44 -11.85 -6.64 -1.68
CA THR A 44 -12.24 -7.93 -2.27
C THR A 44 -11.09 -8.51 -3.11
N GLU A 45 -11.14 -9.81 -3.44
CA GLU A 45 -10.14 -10.43 -4.33
C GLU A 45 -10.06 -9.73 -5.70
N ALA A 46 -11.14 -9.10 -6.16
CA ALA A 46 -11.17 -8.40 -7.45
C ALA A 46 -10.34 -7.11 -7.44
N VAL A 47 -10.28 -6.39 -6.31
CA VAL A 47 -9.55 -5.12 -6.21
C VAL A 47 -8.12 -5.27 -5.70
N LYS A 48 -7.80 -6.41 -5.08
CA LYS A 48 -6.45 -6.70 -4.56
C LYS A 48 -5.32 -6.49 -5.58
N PRO A 49 -5.42 -6.93 -6.84
CA PRO A 49 -4.37 -6.70 -7.83
C PRO A 49 -4.13 -5.21 -8.07
N THR A 50 -5.20 -4.43 -8.19
CA THR A 50 -5.11 -2.98 -8.42
C THR A 50 -4.55 -2.24 -7.21
N LEU A 51 -4.92 -2.65 -5.98
CA LEU A 51 -4.33 -2.08 -4.78
C LEU A 51 -2.84 -2.40 -4.65
N LEU A 52 -2.41 -3.60 -5.05
CA LEU A 52 -1.00 -3.98 -5.08
C LEU A 52 -0.21 -3.11 -6.06
N GLU A 53 -0.75 -2.84 -7.24
CA GLU A 53 -0.14 -1.91 -8.22
C GLU A 53 -0.01 -0.50 -7.64
N ILE A 54 -1.07 0.03 -6.99
CA ILE A 54 -1.03 1.34 -6.34
C ILE A 54 0.04 1.39 -5.25
N ILE A 55 0.16 0.35 -4.42
CA ILE A 55 1.18 0.28 -3.35
C ILE A 55 2.59 0.36 -3.94
N GLN A 56 2.83 -0.40 -5.01
CA GLN A 56 4.13 -0.40 -5.69
C GLN A 56 4.45 0.97 -6.30
N GLU A 57 3.48 1.61 -6.98
CA GLU A 57 3.67 2.94 -7.55
C GLU A 57 3.95 4.00 -6.47
N ILE A 58 3.23 3.95 -5.35
CA ILE A 58 3.46 4.87 -4.23
C ILE A 58 4.83 4.63 -3.61
N TYR A 59 5.25 3.37 -3.46
CA TYR A 59 6.58 3.03 -2.95
C TYR A 59 7.70 3.61 -3.83
N GLU A 60 7.59 3.46 -5.14
CA GLU A 60 8.58 4.01 -6.09
C GLU A 60 8.67 5.54 -6.02
N ILE A 61 7.53 6.23 -5.94
CA ILE A 61 7.51 7.70 -5.84
C ILE A 61 8.06 8.14 -4.47
N TYR A 62 7.64 7.49 -3.39
CA TYR A 62 8.00 7.84 -2.03
C TYR A 62 9.51 7.68 -1.79
N THR A 63 10.10 6.58 -2.23
CA THR A 63 11.54 6.31 -2.10
C THR A 63 12.41 7.23 -2.95
N GLN A 64 11.87 7.83 -4.03
CA GLN A 64 12.58 8.81 -4.86
C GLN A 64 12.54 10.24 -4.32
N ASN A 65 11.52 10.59 -3.53
CA ASN A 65 11.30 11.98 -3.09
C ASN A 65 11.66 12.22 -1.62
N ASP A 66 11.77 11.16 -0.80
CA ASP A 66 12.15 11.21 0.63
C ASP A 66 11.30 12.18 1.48
N ASP A 67 10.08 12.48 1.00
CA ASP A 67 9.14 13.41 1.62
C ASP A 67 7.93 12.66 2.19
N VAL A 68 7.87 12.63 3.52
CA VAL A 68 6.82 11.95 4.30
C VAL A 68 5.45 12.59 4.09
N GLU A 69 5.39 13.90 3.84
CA GLU A 69 4.12 14.64 3.67
C GLU A 69 3.43 14.30 2.34
N LEU A 70 4.17 13.74 1.39
CA LEU A 70 3.65 13.36 0.06
C LEU A 70 2.77 12.10 0.11
N LEU A 71 2.96 11.23 1.12
CA LEU A 71 2.35 9.90 1.13
C LEU A 71 0.81 9.96 1.19
N ASP A 72 0.24 10.70 2.13
CA ASP A 72 -1.21 10.75 2.29
C ASP A 72 -1.89 11.38 1.06
N SER A 73 -1.22 12.34 0.42
CA SER A 73 -1.69 12.94 -0.84
C SER A 73 -1.65 11.93 -2.00
N LEU A 74 -0.56 11.16 -2.14
CA LEU A 74 -0.43 10.13 -3.18
C LEU A 74 -1.48 9.04 -3.03
N VAL A 75 -1.67 8.55 -1.79
CA VAL A 75 -2.69 7.53 -1.47
C VAL A 75 -4.07 8.02 -1.87
N SER A 76 -4.44 9.24 -1.46
CA SER A 76 -5.74 9.83 -1.81
C SER A 76 -5.91 9.96 -3.33
N GLN A 77 -4.91 10.51 -4.03
CA GLN A 77 -4.99 10.75 -5.47
C GLN A 77 -5.15 9.45 -6.26
N LYS A 78 -4.34 8.43 -5.94
CA LYS A 78 -4.37 7.14 -6.65
C LYS A 78 -5.67 6.39 -6.39
N ILE A 79 -6.15 6.37 -5.15
CA ILE A 79 -7.39 5.68 -4.81
C ILE A 79 -8.62 6.38 -5.38
N GLN A 80 -8.65 7.72 -5.43
CA GLN A 80 -9.76 8.46 -6.06
C GLN A 80 -9.85 8.25 -7.59
N SER A 81 -8.79 7.74 -8.22
CA SER A 81 -8.75 7.47 -9.66
C SER A 81 -9.18 6.05 -10.06
N LEU A 82 -9.54 5.20 -9.08
CA LEU A 82 -10.12 3.87 -9.26
C LEU A 82 -11.59 3.94 -9.70
#